data_AF-A0ABD0Z9W8-F1
#
_entry.id   AF-A0ABD0Z9W8-F1
#
_cell.length_a   1.000
_cell.length_b   1.000
_cell.length_c   1.000
_cell.angle_alpha   90.00
_cell.angle_beta   90.00
_cell.angle_gamma   90.00
#
_symmetry.space_group_name_H-M   'P 1'
#
loop_
_entity.id
_entity.type
_entity.pdbx_description
1 polymer ?
#
loop_
_entity_poly.entity_id
_entity_poly.type
_entity_poly.pdbx_seq_one_letter_code
_entity_poly.pdbx_strand_id
1 'polypeptide(L)'
;MLKIAEMILGGMCQSMLVNFGMSQCQVIGSAYLSLLTTNSACVSTVTLLLICYVLSQKSFSLIRSSLFETMFNASAAFSYLCSSSYLAFAVNVYLYPLYLVTLGFIAYPAMIAAYMMGFALALLHAVDGYYSYRHFKGYN
;
A
#
# COMPACT_ATOMS: atom_id res chain seq x y z
N MET A 1 -6.92 -11.27 10.74
CA MET A 1 -6.14 -12.10 9.79
C MET A 1 -5.68 -11.28 8.59
N LEU A 2 -6.56 -10.52 7.91
CA LEU A 2 -6.18 -9.69 6.74
C LEU A 2 -5.13 -8.60 7.04
N LYS A 3 -5.17 -7.96 8.22
CA LYS A 3 -4.16 -6.99 8.69
C LYS A 3 -2.71 -7.50 8.63
N ILE A 4 -2.46 -8.78 8.89
CA ILE A 4 -1.10 -9.36 8.82
C ILE A 4 -0.64 -9.42 7.35
N ALA A 5 -1.54 -9.79 6.43
CA ALA A 5 -1.25 -9.81 5.00
C ALA A 5 -0.98 -8.40 4.45
N GLU A 6 -1.79 -7.41 4.87
CA GLU A 6 -1.57 -5.98 4.55
C GLU A 6 -0.20 -5.51 5.04
N MET A 7 0.19 -5.86 6.28
CA MET A 7 1.48 -5.49 6.85
C MET A 7 2.66 -6.14 6.11
N ILE A 8 2.57 -7.44 5.79
CA ILE A 8 3.65 -8.15 5.07
C ILE A 8 3.82 -7.58 3.66
N LEU A 9 2.72 -7.46 2.90
CA LEU A 9 2.77 -6.95 1.53
C LEU A 9 3.17 -5.47 1.48
N GLY A 10 2.66 -4.65 2.43
CA GLY A 10 3.06 -3.26 2.58
C GLY A 10 4.54 -3.12 2.96
N GLY A 11 5.05 -4.02 3.80
CA GLY A 11 6.48 -4.10 4.14
C GLY A 11 7.34 -4.44 2.92
N MET A 12 6.95 -5.44 2.12
CA MET A 12 7.64 -5.80 0.88
C MET A 12 7.63 -4.65 -0.14
N CYS A 13 6.49 -3.97 -0.29
CA CYS A 13 6.35 -2.79 -1.13
C CYS A 13 7.28 -1.66 -0.65
N GLN A 14 7.32 -1.40 0.65
CA GLN A 14 8.21 -0.40 1.26
C GLN A 14 9.68 -0.72 0.98
N SER A 15 10.08 -1.98 1.19
CA SER A 15 11.45 -2.41 0.94
C SER A 15 11.85 -2.23 -0.53
N MET A 16 10.96 -2.55 -1.48
CA MET A 16 11.25 -2.32 -2.90
C MET A 16 11.40 -0.83 -3.23
N LEU A 17 10.50 0.01 -2.74
CA LEU A 17 10.55 1.45 -2.96
C LEU A 17 11.83 2.07 -2.40
N VAL A 18 12.22 1.70 -1.18
CA VAL A 18 13.40 2.24 -0.51
C VAL A 18 14.70 1.74 -1.14
N ASN A 19 14.81 0.43 -1.43
CA ASN A 19 16.07 -0.14 -1.92
C ASN A 19 16.31 0.12 -3.42
N PHE A 20 15.25 0.16 -4.24
CA PHE A 20 15.40 0.32 -5.70
C PHE A 20 14.92 1.69 -6.19
N GLY A 21 13.82 2.21 -5.63
CA GLY A 21 13.20 3.46 -6.07
C GLY A 21 13.93 4.73 -5.63
N MET A 22 14.64 4.71 -4.49
CA MET A 22 15.32 5.89 -3.96
C MET A 22 16.38 6.45 -4.92
N SER A 23 17.12 5.59 -5.61
CA SER A 23 18.11 5.99 -6.62
C SER A 23 17.51 6.69 -7.85
N GLN A 24 16.24 6.41 -8.14
CA GLN A 24 15.51 6.94 -9.30
C GLN A 24 14.47 8.02 -8.91
N CYS A 25 14.50 8.48 -7.65
CA CYS A 25 13.56 9.45 -7.12
C CYS A 25 13.53 10.76 -7.95
N GLN A 26 14.69 11.24 -8.41
CA GLN A 26 14.77 12.46 -9.24
C GLN A 26 14.15 12.28 -10.64
N VAL A 27 14.17 11.07 -11.18
CA VAL A 27 13.66 10.75 -12.52
C VAL A 27 12.15 10.52 -12.50
N ILE A 28 11.66 9.77 -11.49
CA ILE A 28 10.24 9.47 -11.31
C ILE A 28 9.48 10.67 -10.71
N GLY A 29 10.16 11.46 -9.88
CA GLY A 29 9.62 12.63 -9.23
C GLY A 29 8.52 12.31 -8.21
N SER A 30 7.46 13.11 -8.24
CA SER A 30 6.35 13.06 -7.27
C SER A 30 5.59 11.74 -7.25
N ALA A 31 5.58 10.96 -8.34
CA ALA A 31 4.87 9.69 -8.41
C ALA A 31 5.49 8.62 -7.49
N TYR A 32 6.81 8.65 -7.32
CA TYR A 32 7.50 7.78 -6.35
C TYR A 32 7.15 8.19 -4.92
N LEU A 33 7.21 9.50 -4.63
CA LEU A 33 6.90 10.03 -3.30
C LEU A 33 5.45 9.78 -2.90
N SER A 34 4.49 9.85 -3.82
CA SER A 34 3.08 9.58 -3.52
C SER A 34 2.84 8.14 -3.10
N LEU A 35 3.45 7.16 -3.80
CA LEU A 35 3.30 5.76 -3.40
C LEU A 35 4.07 5.45 -2.11
N LEU A 36 5.29 5.99 -1.94
CA LEU A 36 6.09 5.80 -0.74
C LEU A 36 5.40 6.34 0.52
N THR A 37 4.82 7.54 0.43
CA THR A 37 4.11 8.16 1.56
C THR A 37 2.81 7.43 1.86
N THR A 38 2.04 7.06 0.85
CA THR A 38 0.82 6.25 1.00
C THR A 38 1.13 4.93 1.69
N ASN A 39 2.14 4.20 1.21
CA ASN A 39 2.51 2.90 1.75
C ASN A 39 3.02 3.01 3.20
N SER A 40 3.86 4.00 3.50
CA SER A 40 4.35 4.26 4.86
C SER A 40 3.22 4.62 5.84
N ALA A 41 2.29 5.48 5.44
CA ALA A 41 1.13 5.85 6.25
C ALA A 41 0.19 4.65 6.50
N CYS A 42 -0.03 3.81 5.48
CA CYS A 42 -0.89 2.63 5.62
C CYS A 42 -0.23 1.56 6.51
N VAL A 43 1.05 1.24 6.29
CA VAL A 43 1.78 0.25 7.09
C VAL A 43 1.88 0.67 8.56
N SER A 44 2.19 1.95 8.84
CA SER A 44 2.23 2.45 10.22
C SER A 44 0.87 2.33 10.91
N THR A 45 -0.21 2.70 10.23
CA THR A 45 -1.58 2.60 10.79
C THR A 45 -2.00 1.14 11.00
N VAL A 46 -1.73 0.25 10.04
CA VAL A 46 -2.01 -1.19 10.17
C VAL A 46 -1.22 -1.79 11.34
N THR A 47 0.04 -1.39 11.52
CA THR A 47 0.88 -1.84 12.64
C THR A 47 0.29 -1.41 13.98
N LEU A 48 -0.16 -0.16 14.10
CA LEU A 48 -0.83 0.33 15.29
C LEU A 48 -2.11 -0.45 15.59
N LEU A 49 -2.95 -0.69 14.58
CA LEU A 49 -4.16 -1.50 14.74
C LEU A 49 -3.84 -2.93 15.20
N LEU A 50 -2.79 -3.53 14.67
CA LEU A 50 -2.33 -4.87 15.03
C LEU A 50 -1.84 -4.92 16.49
N ILE A 51 -1.09 -3.91 16.93
CA ILE A 51 -0.68 -3.76 18.33
C ILE A 51 -1.91 -3.62 19.24
N CYS A 52 -2.89 -2.78 18.87
CA CYS A 52 -4.13 -2.62 19.62
C CYS A 52 -4.91 -3.94 19.73
N TYR A 53 -4.89 -4.77 18.69
CA TYR A 53 -5.54 -6.09 18.68
C TYR A 53 -4.85 -7.10 19.59
N VAL A 54 -3.52 -7.03 19.71
CA VAL A 54 -2.75 -7.92 20.60
C VAL A 54 -2.88 -7.49 22.07
N LEU A 55 -2.89 -6.19 22.36
CA LEU A 55 -2.85 -5.70 23.75
C LEU A 55 -4.19 -5.76 24.48
N SER A 56 -5.34 -5.66 23.78
CA SER A 56 -6.63 -5.54 24.47
C SER A 56 -7.80 -6.10 23.66
N GLN A 57 -8.47 -7.12 24.22
CA GLN A 57 -9.74 -7.65 23.68
C GLN A 57 -10.86 -6.59 23.70
N LYS A 58 -10.85 -5.67 24.68
CA LYS A 58 -11.84 -4.58 24.71
C LYS A 58 -11.63 -3.60 23.56
N SER A 59 -10.37 -3.29 23.24
CA SER A 59 -10.02 -2.44 22.09
C SER A 59 -10.38 -3.12 20.77
N PHE A 60 -10.18 -4.43 20.66
CA PHE A 60 -10.61 -5.21 19.49
C PHE A 60 -12.11 -5.09 19.22
N SER A 61 -12.96 -5.26 20.25
CA SER A 61 -14.42 -5.13 20.11
C SER A 61 -14.85 -3.70 19.73
N LEU A 62 -14.26 -2.68 20.36
CA LEU A 62 -14.59 -1.28 20.09
C LEU A 62 -14.16 -0.83 18.68
N ILE A 63 -12.96 -1.22 18.24
CA ILE A 63 -12.44 -0.85 16.92
C ILE A 63 -13.25 -1.54 15.82
N ARG A 64 -13.56 -2.83 16.01
CA ARG A 64 -14.32 -3.60 15.02
C ARG A 64 -15.78 -3.16 14.92
N SER A 65 -16.33 -2.58 15.99
CA SER A 65 -17.64 -1.93 16.00
C SER A 65 -17.60 -0.48 15.49
N SER A 66 -16.43 0.05 15.13
CA SER A 66 -16.26 1.43 14.68
C SER A 66 -16.25 1.55 13.15
N LEU A 67 -16.81 2.65 12.63
CA LEU A 67 -16.67 3.04 11.23
C LEU A 67 -15.22 3.35 10.84
N PHE A 68 -14.34 3.59 11.81
CA PHE A 68 -12.95 3.96 11.57
C PHE A 68 -12.23 2.97 10.65
N GLU A 69 -12.33 1.67 10.92
CA GLU A 69 -11.60 0.65 10.16
C GLU A 69 -12.10 0.58 8.71
N THR A 70 -13.41 0.77 8.49
CA THR A 70 -14.00 0.80 7.14
C THR A 70 -13.57 2.04 6.35
N MET A 71 -13.59 3.22 6.98
CA MET A 71 -13.20 4.47 6.31
C MET A 71 -11.71 4.52 6.04
N PHE A 72 -10.89 4.04 6.96
CA PHE A 72 -9.44 3.92 6.77
C PHE A 72 -9.10 2.98 5.62
N ASN A 73 -9.69 1.78 5.60
CA ASN A 73 -9.42 0.81 4.54
C ASN A 73 -9.92 1.31 3.17
N ALA A 74 -11.05 2.01 3.12
CA ALA A 74 -11.54 2.62 1.88
C ALA A 74 -10.62 3.75 1.38
N SER A 75 -10.16 4.63 2.27
CA SER A 75 -9.25 5.73 1.90
C SER A 75 -7.87 5.21 1.52
N ALA A 76 -7.37 4.18 2.22
CA ALA A 76 -6.13 3.48 1.88
C ALA A 76 -6.24 2.84 0.49
N ALA A 77 -7.30 2.09 0.20
CA ALA A 77 -7.53 1.48 -1.11
C ALA A 77 -7.53 2.52 -2.24
N PHE A 78 -8.26 3.63 -2.07
CA PHE A 78 -8.29 4.71 -3.05
C PHE A 78 -6.91 5.36 -3.25
N SER A 79 -6.20 5.63 -2.15
CA SER A 79 -4.87 6.25 -2.18
C SER A 79 -3.83 5.35 -2.86
N TYR A 80 -3.89 4.03 -2.63
CA TYR A 80 -3.05 3.06 -3.32
C TYR A 80 -3.40 2.99 -4.81
N LEU A 81 -4.68 2.95 -5.20
CA LEU A 81 -5.07 2.94 -6.62
C LEU A 81 -4.55 4.17 -7.36
N CYS A 82 -4.75 5.36 -6.79
CA CYS A 82 -4.30 6.61 -7.37
C CYS A 82 -2.77 6.67 -7.47
N SER A 83 -2.07 6.35 -6.37
CA SER A 83 -0.61 6.41 -6.33
C SER A 83 0.05 5.35 -7.24
N SER A 84 -0.49 4.13 -7.28
CA SER A 84 -0.01 3.07 -8.17
C SER A 84 -0.26 3.39 -9.64
N SER A 85 -1.42 3.97 -9.98
CA SER A 85 -1.70 4.39 -11.36
C SER A 85 -0.75 5.51 -11.80
N TYR A 86 -0.50 6.47 -10.92
CA TYR A 86 0.44 7.55 -11.21
C TYR A 86 1.87 7.04 -11.37
N LEU A 87 2.31 6.12 -10.50
CA LEU A 87 3.63 5.49 -10.62
C LEU A 87 3.75 4.61 -11.86
N ALA A 88 2.70 3.86 -12.23
CA ALA A 88 2.69 3.06 -13.45
C ALA A 88 2.87 3.94 -14.69
N PHE A 89 2.22 5.09 -14.76
CA PHE A 89 2.43 6.06 -15.84
C PHE A 89 3.88 6.59 -15.84
N ALA A 90 4.38 7.06 -14.69
CA ALA A 90 5.72 7.63 -14.58
C ALA A 90 6.83 6.61 -14.93
N VAL A 91 6.70 5.36 -14.50
CA VAL A 91 7.68 4.30 -14.81
C VAL A 91 7.72 4.00 -16.31
N ASN A 92 6.56 3.98 -17.00
CA ASN A 92 6.52 3.73 -18.43
C ASN A 92 6.97 4.93 -19.28
N VAL A 93 6.79 6.15 -18.79
CA VAL A 93 7.24 7.35 -19.51
C VAL A 93 8.73 7.62 -19.30
N TYR A 94 9.21 7.52 -18.05
CA TYR A 94 10.57 7.95 -17.69
C TYR A 94 11.57 6.79 -17.62
N LEU A 95 11.22 5.65 -17.01
CA LEU A 95 12.18 4.55 -16.81
C LEU A 95 12.28 3.61 -18.01
N TYR A 96 11.21 3.46 -18.79
CA TYR A 96 11.23 2.63 -20.00
C TYR A 96 12.30 3.05 -21.03
N PRO A 97 12.44 4.33 -21.43
CA PRO A 97 13.50 4.73 -22.35
C PRO A 97 14.90 4.51 -21.76
N LEU A 98 15.08 4.76 -20.45
CA LEU A 98 16.35 4.51 -19.74
C LEU A 98 16.71 3.01 -19.72
N TYR A 99 15.71 2.14 -19.57
CA TYR A 99 15.87 0.69 -19.60
C TYR A 99 16.35 0.18 -20.97
N LEU A 100 15.88 0.77 -22.07
CA LEU A 100 16.30 0.39 -23.42
C LEU A 100 17.75 0.77 -23.75
N VAL A 101 18.25 1.84 -23.13
CA VAL A 101 19.61 2.36 -23.40
C VAL A 101 20.64 1.79 -22.41
N THR A 102 20.23 1.42 -21.20
CA THR A 102 21.12 0.99 -20.13
C THR A 102 21.01 -0.51 -19.87
N LEU A 103 22.05 -1.26 -20.25
CA LEU A 103 22.15 -2.70 -19.94
C LEU A 103 22.11 -2.95 -18.43
N GLY A 104 21.21 -3.84 -18.00
CA GLY A 104 21.11 -4.27 -16.59
C GLY A 104 20.40 -3.29 -15.66
N PHE A 105 19.50 -2.43 -16.16
CA PHE A 105 18.77 -1.48 -15.32
C PHE A 105 17.67 -2.17 -14.47
N ILE A 106 18.07 -2.69 -13.29
CA ILE A 106 17.22 -3.44 -12.35
C ILE A 106 16.11 -2.58 -11.73
N ALA A 107 16.27 -1.25 -11.70
CA ALA A 107 15.29 -0.36 -11.11
C ALA A 107 13.94 -0.36 -11.87
N TYR A 108 13.94 -0.54 -13.19
CA TYR A 108 12.69 -0.61 -13.98
C TYR A 108 11.78 -1.80 -13.58
N PRO A 109 12.24 -3.07 -13.62
CA PRO A 109 11.40 -4.19 -13.19
C PRO A 109 11.06 -4.13 -11.69
N ALA A 110 11.95 -3.60 -10.85
CA ALA A 110 11.65 -3.41 -9.42
C ALA A 110 10.51 -2.40 -9.19
N MET A 111 10.50 -1.29 -9.94
CA MET A 111 9.43 -0.29 -9.85
C MET A 111 8.12 -0.78 -10.48
N ILE A 112 8.18 -1.66 -11.48
CA ILE A 112 7.01 -2.40 -11.97
C ILE A 112 6.39 -3.26 -10.87
N ALA A 113 7.22 -4.06 -10.19
CA ALA A 113 6.77 -4.87 -9.07
C ALA A 113 6.17 -4.00 -7.96
N ALA A 114 6.76 -2.83 -7.67
CA ALA A 114 6.27 -1.90 -6.65
C ALA A 114 4.84 -1.38 -6.94
N TYR A 115 4.56 -0.87 -8.16
CA TYR A 115 3.21 -0.39 -8.45
C TYR A 115 2.19 -1.53 -8.53
N MET A 116 2.60 -2.72 -9.00
CA MET A 116 1.76 -3.92 -9.03
C MET A 116 1.39 -4.40 -7.63
N MET A 117 2.36 -4.37 -6.69
CA MET A 117 2.08 -4.62 -5.27
C MET A 117 1.15 -3.56 -4.68
N GLY A 118 1.30 -2.29 -5.05
CA GLY A 118 0.36 -1.24 -4.64
C GLY A 118 -1.07 -1.49 -5.13
N PHE A 119 -1.26 -2.01 -6.35
CA PHE A 119 -2.58 -2.45 -6.82
C PHE A 119 -3.13 -3.64 -6.03
N ALA A 120 -2.28 -4.61 -5.69
CA ALA A 120 -2.66 -5.73 -4.83
C ALA A 120 -3.06 -5.27 -3.41
N LEU A 121 -2.31 -4.31 -2.85
CA LEU A 121 -2.61 -3.69 -1.55
C LEU A 121 -3.92 -2.90 -1.59
N ALA A 122 -4.20 -2.20 -2.68
CA ALA A 122 -5.48 -1.53 -2.87
C ALA A 122 -6.67 -2.51 -2.81
N LEU A 123 -6.55 -3.65 -3.49
CA LEU A 123 -7.58 -4.70 -3.45
C LEU A 123 -7.70 -5.32 -2.06
N LEU A 124 -6.59 -5.58 -1.38
CA LEU A 124 -6.61 -6.10 -0.02
C LEU A 124 -7.29 -5.15 0.96
N HIS A 125 -6.93 -3.87 0.93
CA HIS A 125 -7.59 -2.85 1.75
C HIS A 125 -9.07 -2.71 1.40
N ALA A 126 -9.46 -2.80 0.11
CA ALA A 126 -10.86 -2.76 -0.28
C ALA A 126 -11.65 -3.96 0.26
N VAL A 127 -11.07 -5.17 0.19
CA VAL A 127 -11.66 -6.40 0.71
C VAL A 127 -11.76 -6.37 2.23
N ASP A 128 -10.71 -5.93 2.93
CA ASP A 128 -10.71 -5.77 4.39
C ASP A 128 -11.75 -4.72 4.81
N GLY A 129 -11.85 -3.60 4.09
CA GLY A 129 -12.89 -2.60 4.28
C GLY A 129 -14.30 -3.14 4.10
N TYR A 130 -14.53 -3.99 3.10
CA TYR A 130 -15.83 -4.64 2.87
C TYR A 130 -16.21 -5.60 3.99
N TYR A 131 -15.27 -6.44 4.45
CA TYR A 131 -15.52 -7.34 5.58
C TYR A 131 -15.80 -6.58 6.88
N SER A 132 -15.05 -5.51 7.14
CA SER A 132 -15.28 -4.64 8.30
C SER A 132 -16.64 -3.94 8.21
N TYR A 133 -17.07 -3.53 7.01
CA TYR A 133 -18.39 -2.92 6.80
C TYR A 133 -19.53 -3.91 7.04
N ARG A 134 -19.39 -5.15 6.55
CA ARG A 134 -20.36 -6.21 6.80
C ARG A 134 -20.47 -6.51 8.30
N HIS A 135 -19.34 -6.55 9.01
CA HIS A 135 -19.32 -6.77 10.45
C HIS A 135 -19.97 -5.61 11.23
N PHE A 136 -19.71 -4.36 10.82
CA PHE A 136 -20.35 -3.17 11.39
C PHE A 136 -21.88 -3.19 11.25
N LYS A 137 -22.41 -3.66 10.11
CA LYS A 137 -23.85 -3.77 9.86
C LYS A 137 -24.54 -4.95 10.59
N GLY A 138 -23.81 -5.74 11.38
CA GLY A 138 -24.37 -6.85 12.17
C GLY A 138 -24.75 -8.09 11.36
N TYR A 139 -24.27 -8.21 10.11
CA TYR A 139 -24.43 -9.43 9.32
C TYR A 139 -23.30 -10.39 9.71
N ASN A 140 -23.57 -11.26 10.69
CA ASN A 140 -22.69 -12.35 11.13
C ASN A 140 -22.15 -13.17 9.94
#